data_AF-A0A5P0ZHP9-F1
#
_entry.id   AF-A0A5P0ZHP9-F1
#
_cell.length_a   1.000
_cell.length_b   1.000
_cell.length_c   1.000
_cell.angle_alpha   90.00
_cell.angle_beta   90.00
_cell.angle_gamma   90.00
#
_symmetry.space_group_name_H-M   'P 1'
#
loop_
_entity.id
_entity.type
_entity.pdbx_description
1 polymer ?
#
loop_
_entity_poly.entity_id
_entity_poly.type
_entity_poly.pdbx_seq_one_letter_code
_entity_poly.pdbx_strand_id
1 'polypeptide(L)'
;MFDDTEKIRTISTTVTEELVENAKLNLEKQGLTVSEYINLTVIKAANDEVKYINFLDSSEALNAKRDAENGKVESFNSVEEWEKSFNND
;
A
#
# COMPACT_ATOMS: atom_id res chain seq x y z
N MET A 1 -29.69 32.17 -15.69
CA MET A 1 -29.52 31.80 -14.27
C MET A 1 -29.03 30.36 -14.30
N PHE A 2 -27.73 30.16 -14.21
CA PHE A 2 -27.13 28.82 -14.24
C PHE A 2 -27.13 28.31 -12.80
N ASP A 3 -27.96 27.31 -12.54
CA ASP A 3 -27.86 26.50 -11.33
C ASP A 3 -26.67 25.56 -11.51
N ASP A 4 -25.48 26.09 -11.22
CA ASP A 4 -24.20 25.37 -11.25
C ASP A 4 -23.88 24.87 -9.83
N THR A 5 -24.87 24.28 -9.16
CA THR A 5 -24.63 23.58 -7.90
C THR A 5 -23.93 22.25 -8.20
N GLU A 6 -22.71 22.10 -7.70
CA GLU A 6 -21.97 20.84 -7.76
C GLU A 6 -22.86 19.70 -7.24
N LYS A 7 -23.09 18.70 -8.08
CA LYS A 7 -23.92 17.55 -7.71
C LYS A 7 -23.17 16.68 -6.72
N ILE A 8 -23.46 16.84 -5.44
CA ILE A 8 -22.94 16.00 -4.36
C ILE A 8 -23.48 14.57 -4.53
N ARG A 9 -22.60 13.56 -4.39
CA ARG A 9 -22.97 12.14 -4.39
C ARG A 9 -22.35 11.43 -3.20
N THR A 10 -23.03 10.41 -2.70
CA THR A 10 -22.52 9.51 -1.65
C THR A 10 -21.94 8.25 -2.30
N ILE A 11 -20.75 7.86 -1.85
CA ILE A 11 -20.14 6.56 -2.15
C ILE A 11 -20.24 5.72 -0.88
N SER A 12 -20.72 4.48 -1.00
CA SER A 12 -20.78 3.52 0.09
C SER A 12 -20.12 2.21 -0.31
N THR A 13 -19.52 1.53 0.67
CA THR A 13 -18.93 0.20 0.52
C THR A 13 -19.14 -0.58 1.80
N THR A 14 -19.14 -1.91 1.69
CA THR A 14 -19.24 -2.81 2.84
C THR A 14 -17.86 -3.08 3.40
N VAL A 15 -17.72 -2.96 4.72
CA VAL A 15 -16.48 -3.22 5.48
C VAL A 15 -16.83 -3.87 6.81
N THR A 16 -15.86 -4.52 7.45
CA THR A 16 -16.03 -5.06 8.81
C THR A 16 -15.98 -3.94 9.84
N GLU A 17 -16.66 -4.13 10.97
CA GLU A 17 -16.66 -3.17 12.07
C GLU A 17 -15.25 -2.93 12.63
N GLU A 18 -14.48 -4.01 12.82
CA GLU A 18 -13.09 -3.95 13.27
C GLU A 18 -12.21 -3.08 12.36
N LEU A 19 -12.38 -3.20 11.04
CA LEU A 19 -11.63 -2.39 10.08
C LEU A 19 -11.95 -0.90 10.24
N VAL A 20 -13.23 -0.57 10.45
CA VAL A 20 -13.68 0.82 10.63
C VAL A 20 -13.09 1.42 11.90
N GLU A 21 -13.13 0.68 13.01
CA GLU A 21 -12.58 1.15 14.28
C GLU A 21 -11.06 1.34 14.23
N ASN A 22 -10.34 0.38 13.65
CA ASN A 22 -8.90 0.50 13.45
C ASN A 22 -8.53 1.68 12.52
N ALA A 23 -9.31 1.91 11.46
CA ALA A 23 -9.10 3.03 10.55
C ALA A 23 -9.29 4.37 11.25
N LYS A 24 -10.35 4.53 12.05
CA LYS A 24 -10.59 5.75 12.85
C LYS A 24 -9.41 6.04 13.78
N LEU A 25 -8.99 5.06 14.58
CA LEU A 25 -7.89 5.20 15.53
C LEU A 25 -6.56 5.57 14.86
N ASN A 26 -6.28 5.02 13.69
CA ASN A 26 -5.01 5.28 12.99
C ASN A 26 -5.01 6.60 12.23
N LEU A 27 -6.13 7.01 11.64
CA LEU A 27 -6.25 8.30 10.94
C LEU A 27 -6.30 9.48 11.93
N GLU A 28 -6.89 9.30 13.11
CA GLU A 28 -6.92 10.32 14.15
C GLU A 28 -5.51 10.72 14.60
N LYS A 29 -4.56 9.78 14.64
CA LYS A 29 -3.12 10.05 14.90
C LYS A 29 -2.51 11.03 13.90
N GLN A 30 -3.11 11.15 12.71
CA GLN A 30 -2.69 12.05 11.63
C GLN A 30 -3.62 13.27 11.49
N GLY A 31 -4.59 13.43 12.39
CA GLY A 31 -5.57 14.52 12.34
C GLY A 31 -6.60 14.38 11.21
N LEU A 32 -6.89 13.15 10.76
CA LEU A 32 -7.81 12.87 9.66
C LEU A 32 -9.01 12.04 10.12
N THR A 33 -10.17 12.32 9.56
CA THR A 33 -11.35 11.44 9.62
C THR A 33 -11.37 10.45 8.46
N VAL A 34 -12.15 9.36 8.61
CA VAL A 34 -12.36 8.37 7.54
C VAL A 34 -12.93 9.01 6.27
N SER A 35 -13.89 9.94 6.42
CA SER A 35 -14.51 10.65 5.29
C SER A 35 -13.53 11.53 4.54
N GLU A 36 -12.65 12.26 5.24
CA GLU A 36 -11.63 13.09 4.60
C GLU A 36 -10.61 12.23 3.85
N TYR A 37 -10.18 11.13 4.45
CA TYR A 37 -9.28 10.19 3.82
C TYR A 37 -9.86 9.59 2.52
N ILE A 38 -11.13 9.19 2.53
CA ILE A 38 -11.82 8.69 1.33
C ILE A 38 -11.91 9.80 0.28
N ASN A 39 -12.32 11.01 0.64
CA ASN A 39 -12.40 12.13 -0.30
C ASN A 39 -11.04 12.41 -0.98
N LEU A 40 -9.96 12.50 -0.19
CA LEU A 40 -8.61 12.70 -0.73
C LEU A 40 -8.20 11.57 -1.69
N THR A 41 -8.55 10.33 -1.35
CA THR A 41 -8.25 9.16 -2.19
C THR A 41 -9.02 9.22 -3.51
N VAL A 42 -10.30 9.59 -3.48
CA VAL A 42 -11.13 9.75 -4.68
C VAL A 42 -10.61 10.90 -5.57
N ILE A 43 -10.18 12.02 -4.98
CA ILE A 43 -9.55 13.14 -5.71
C ILE A 43 -8.28 12.66 -6.43
N LYS A 44 -7.40 11.94 -5.72
CA LYS A 44 -6.19 11.37 -6.32
C LYS A 44 -6.52 10.42 -7.48
N ALA A 45 -7.52 9.57 -7.31
CA ALA A 45 -7.95 8.65 -8.36
C ALA A 45 -8.51 9.39 -9.59
N ALA A 46 -9.32 10.43 -9.36
CA ALA A 46 -9.88 11.26 -10.43
C ALA A 46 -8.80 12.02 -11.23
N ASN A 47 -7.68 12.34 -10.60
CA ASN A 47 -6.54 13.03 -11.21
C ASN A 47 -5.46 12.08 -11.77
N ASP A 48 -5.71 10.77 -11.86
CA ASP A 48 -4.73 9.76 -12.31
C ASP A 48 -3.43 9.73 -11.45
N GLU A 49 -3.54 10.14 -10.18
CA GLU A 49 -2.41 10.16 -9.23
C GLU A 49 -2.27 8.83 -8.47
N VAL A 50 -3.24 7.92 -8.62
CA VAL A 50 -3.19 6.58 -8.01
C VAL A 50 -2.32 5.68 -8.85
N LYS A 51 -1.10 5.42 -8.37
CA LYS A 51 -0.21 4.43 -8.98
C LYS A 51 -0.44 3.06 -8.35
N TYR A 52 -0.64 2.06 -9.20
CA TYR A 52 -0.48 0.67 -8.77
C TYR A 52 1.01 0.44 -8.51
N ILE A 53 1.40 0.42 -7.24
CA ILE A 53 2.77 0.06 -6.85
C ILE A 53 2.83 -1.47 -6.82
N ASN A 54 3.28 -2.06 -7.92
CA ASN A 54 3.72 -3.45 -7.90
C ASN A 54 5.11 -3.48 -7.25
N PHE A 55 5.21 -3.96 -6.01
CA PHE A 55 6.49 -4.05 -5.30
C PHE A 55 7.51 -4.92 -6.06
N LEU A 56 7.04 -5.84 -6.91
CA LEU A 56 7.89 -6.68 -7.77
C LEU A 56 8.53 -5.91 -8.93
N ASP A 57 8.01 -4.73 -9.28
CA ASP A 57 8.57 -3.85 -10.32
C ASP A 57 9.47 -2.75 -9.73
N SER A 58 9.72 -2.77 -8.42
CA SER A 58 10.71 -1.88 -7.82
C SER A 58 12.11 -2.16 -8.39
N SER A 59 12.94 -1.12 -8.51
CA SER A 59 14.34 -1.28 -8.96
C SER A 59 15.10 -2.31 -8.12
N GLU A 60 14.78 -2.40 -6.83
CA GLU A 60 15.34 -3.38 -5.91
C GLU A 60 14.91 -4.81 -6.27
N ALA A 61 13.61 -5.06 -6.42
CA ALA A 61 13.08 -6.37 -6.80
C ALA A 61 13.59 -6.83 -8.19
N LEU A 62 13.67 -5.91 -9.16
CA LEU A 62 14.23 -6.19 -10.47
C LEU A 62 15.73 -6.54 -10.41
N ASN A 63 16.49 -5.85 -9.55
CA ASN A 63 17.90 -6.18 -9.33
C ASN A 63 18.08 -7.52 -8.62
N ALA A 64 17.30 -7.80 -7.59
CA ALA A 64 17.32 -9.08 -6.88
C ALA A 64 16.97 -10.25 -7.82
N LYS A 65 15.95 -10.08 -8.69
CA LYS A 65 15.62 -11.04 -9.74
C LYS A 65 16.81 -11.25 -10.69
N ARG A 66 17.42 -10.17 -11.18
CA ARG A 66 18.59 -10.24 -12.07
C ARG A 66 19.76 -10.95 -11.41
N ASP A 67 20.03 -10.69 -10.13
CA ASP A 67 21.11 -11.35 -9.40
C ASP A 67 20.81 -12.84 -9.21
N ALA A 68 19.56 -13.21 -8.93
CA ALA A 68 19.12 -14.60 -8.89
C ALA A 68 19.29 -15.35 -10.23
N GLU A 69 18.85 -14.73 -11.33
CA GLU A 69 18.98 -15.28 -12.68
C GLU A 69 20.45 -15.44 -13.13
N ASN A 70 21.36 -14.62 -12.58
CA ASN A 70 22.79 -14.68 -12.85
C ASN A 70 23.57 -15.52 -11.80
N GLY A 71 22.88 -16.24 -10.91
CA GLY A 71 23.50 -17.10 -9.92
C GLY A 71 24.24 -16.36 -8.80
N LYS A 72 24.00 -15.05 -8.62
CA LYS A 72 24.49 -14.26 -7.50
C LYS A 72 23.56 -14.44 -6.30
N VAL A 73 23.47 -15.68 -5.85
CA VAL A 73 22.63 -16.11 -4.73
C VAL A 73 23.50 -16.82 -3.70
N GLU A 74 23.10 -16.72 -2.45
CA GLU A 74 23.66 -17.56 -1.40
C GLU A 74 22.92 -18.89 -1.38
N SER A 75 23.67 -19.98 -1.30
CA SER A 75 23.14 -21.33 -1.16
C SER A 75 23.47 -21.85 0.22
N PHE A 76 22.51 -22.50 0.84
CA PHE A 76 22.62 -23.05 2.19
C PHE A 76 22.43 -24.56 2.11
N ASN A 77 23.19 -25.31 2.91
CA ASN A 77 23.14 -26.77 2.92
C ASN A 77 22.05 -27.30 3.85
N SER A 78 21.49 -26.46 4.72
CA SER A 78 20.32 -26.78 5.55
C SER A 78 19.50 -25.54 5.91
N VAL A 79 18.28 -25.77 6.40
CA VAL A 79 17.41 -24.70 6.92
C VAL A 79 18.02 -24.06 8.16
N GLU A 80 18.66 -24.82 9.06
CA GLU A 80 19.31 -24.24 10.25
C GLU A 80 20.50 -23.35 9.90
N GLU A 81 21.19 -23.61 8.79
CA GLU A 81 22.28 -22.77 8.29
C GLU A 81 21.73 -21.43 7.76
N TRP A 82 20.66 -21.50 6.96
CA TRP A 82 19.93 -20.33 6.47
C TRP A 82 19.36 -19.47 7.60
N GLU A 83 18.74 -20.09 8.62
CA GLU A 83 18.17 -19.34 9.76
C GLU A 83 19.24 -18.59 10.56
N LYS A 84 20.45 -19.14 10.67
CA LYS A 84 21.56 -18.49 11.37
C LYS A 84 22.12 -17.28 10.61
N SER A 85 21.97 -17.21 9.29
CA SER A 85 22.48 -16.06 8.52
C SER A 85 21.73 -14.77 8.83
N PHE A 86 20.48 -14.84 9.31
CA PHE A 86 19.69 -13.66 9.70
C PHE A 86 20.11 -13.02 11.04
N ASN A 87 20.83 -13.76 11.88
CA ASN A 87 21.10 -13.37 13.27
C ASN A 87 22.57 -12.98 13.53
N ASN A 88 23.39 -12.89 12.49
CA ASN A 88 24.83 -12.60 12.58
C ASN A 88 25.20 -11.16 12.18
N ASP A 89 24.23 -10.25 12.04
CA ASP A 89 24.42 -8.80 11.87
C ASP A 89 24.15 -8.02 13.17
#